data_AF-A0A136INL5-F1
#
_entry.id   AF-A0A136INL5-F1
#
_cell.length_a   1.000
_cell.length_b   1.000
_cell.length_c   1.000
_cell.angle_alpha   90.00
_cell.angle_beta   90.00
_cell.angle_gamma   90.00
#
_symmetry.space_group_name_H-M   'P 1'
#
loop_
_entity.id
_entity.type
_entity.pdbx_description
1 polymer ?
#
loop_
_entity_poly.entity_id
_entity_poly.type
_entity_poly.pdbx_seq_one_letter_code
_entity_poly.pdbx_strand_id
1 'polypeptide(L)'
;MSGVDDAPISPIERKNSLETHLKHRPERAELVEKNILPESTAAAGLQEKQKELAKHMRADSLNDKISHRPSPEKLVKEGVLHEDPRSADEKYAEAIEDEYAKREGGA
;
A
#
# COMPACT_ATOMS: atom_id res chain seq x y z
N MET A 1 17.36 -33.85 3.32
CA MET A 1 17.99 -32.62 2.80
C MET A 1 18.67 -33.00 1.49
N SER A 2 18.03 -32.77 0.35
CA SER A 2 18.57 -33.10 -0.96
C SER A 2 19.77 -32.19 -1.25
N GLY A 3 20.93 -32.80 -1.52
CA GLY A 3 22.15 -32.09 -1.89
C GLY A 3 21.92 -31.21 -3.11
N VAL A 4 22.37 -29.96 -3.03
CA VAL A 4 22.46 -29.07 -4.17
C VAL A 4 23.58 -29.60 -5.06
N ASP A 5 23.27 -29.90 -6.32
CA ASP A 5 24.24 -30.36 -7.30
C ASP A 5 25.06 -29.15 -7.79
N ASP A 6 26.34 -29.11 -7.42
CA ASP A 6 27.28 -28.00 -7.69
C ASP A 6 27.94 -28.13 -9.08
N ALA A 7 27.51 -29.10 -9.90
CA ALA A 7 28.04 -29.29 -11.24
C ALA A 7 27.72 -28.09 -12.16
N PRO A 8 28.67 -27.65 -13.01
CA PRO A 8 28.42 -26.53 -13.90
C PRO A 8 27.37 -26.90 -14.95
N ILE A 9 26.32 -26.07 -15.05
CA ILE A 9 25.25 -26.23 -16.05
C ILE A 9 25.84 -26.31 -17.46
N SER A 10 25.45 -27.34 -18.22
CA SER A 10 25.88 -27.54 -19.60
C SER A 10 25.46 -26.36 -20.49
N PRO A 11 26.27 -25.95 -21.49
CA PRO A 11 25.91 -24.89 -22.42
C PRO A 11 24.54 -25.10 -23.11
N ILE A 12 24.16 -26.36 -23.38
CA ILE A 12 22.88 -26.71 -24.01
C ILE A 12 21.72 -26.50 -23.04
N GLU A 13 21.85 -26.97 -21.80
CA GLU A 13 20.83 -26.80 -20.76
C GLU A 13 20.62 -25.33 -20.43
N ARG A 14 21.70 -24.54 -20.39
CA ARG A 14 21.65 -23.09 -20.20
C ARG A 14 20.84 -22.41 -21.30
N LYS A 15 21.09 -22.78 -22.56
CA LYS A 15 20.35 -22.25 -23.72
C LYS A 15 18.86 -22.58 -23.62
N ASN A 16 18.52 -23.84 -23.34
CA ASN A 16 17.14 -24.31 -23.27
C ASN A 16 16.37 -23.65 -22.11
N SER A 17 17.02 -23.51 -20.95
CA SER A 17 16.45 -22.81 -19.80
C SER A 17 16.19 -21.33 -20.12
N LEU A 18 17.17 -20.63 -20.69
CA LEU A 18 17.01 -19.23 -21.07
C LEU A 18 15.85 -19.04 -22.07
N GLU A 19 15.77 -19.88 -23.10
CA GLU A 19 14.69 -19.81 -24.09
C GLU A 19 13.31 -19.97 -23.44
N THR A 20 13.18 -20.91 -22.50
CA THR A 20 11.95 -21.12 -21.74
C THR A 20 11.56 -19.89 -20.92
N HIS A 21 12.52 -19.27 -20.22
CA HIS A 21 12.24 -18.08 -19.41
C HIS A 21 11.92 -16.85 -20.25
N LEU A 22 12.55 -16.69 -21.42
CA LEU A 22 12.24 -15.58 -22.33
C LEU A 22 10.83 -15.68 -22.92
N LYS A 23 10.33 -16.89 -23.19
CA LYS A 23 8.95 -17.13 -23.66
C LYS A 23 7.88 -16.75 -22.63
N HIS A 24 8.18 -16.90 -21.34
CA HIS A 24 7.27 -16.61 -20.23
C HIS A 24 7.60 -15.28 -19.53
N ARG A 25 8.42 -14.43 -20.16
CA ARG A 25 8.83 -13.17 -19.58
C ARG A 25 7.60 -12.25 -19.46
N PRO A 26 7.31 -11.69 -18.27
CA PRO A 26 6.25 -10.70 -18.11
C PRO A 26 6.50 -9.43 -18.91
N GLU A 27 5.42 -8.82 -19.38
CA GLU A 27 5.48 -7.53 -20.06
C GLU A 27 5.91 -6.41 -19.11
N ARG A 28 6.52 -5.35 -19.68
CA ARG A 28 6.99 -4.20 -18.88
C ARG A 28 5.86 -3.59 -18.04
N ALA A 29 4.66 -3.49 -18.62
CA ALA A 29 3.51 -2.91 -17.94
C ALA A 29 3.16 -3.66 -16.65
N GLU A 30 3.13 -4.99 -16.69
CA GLU A 30 2.86 -5.82 -15.50
C GLU A 30 3.92 -5.63 -14.41
N LEU A 31 5.18 -5.50 -14.80
CA LEU A 31 6.27 -5.26 -13.85
C LEU A 31 6.16 -3.89 -13.18
N VAL A 32 5.68 -2.88 -13.91
CA VAL A 32 5.41 -1.55 -13.36
C VAL A 32 4.22 -1.58 -12.40
N GLU A 33 3.13 -2.22 -12.79
CA GLU A 33 1.93 -2.39 -11.96
C GLU A 33 2.24 -3.10 -10.64
N LYS A 34 3.06 -4.16 -10.71
CA LYS A 34 3.55 -4.90 -9.54
C LYS A 34 4.63 -4.14 -8.74
N ASN A 35 4.93 -2.89 -9.11
CA ASN A 35 5.95 -2.04 -8.47
C ASN A 35 7.36 -2.66 -8.45
N ILE A 36 7.67 -3.52 -9.43
CA ILE A 36 9.00 -4.11 -9.64
C ILE A 36 9.87 -3.15 -10.46
N LEU A 37 9.31 -2.62 -11.56
CA LEU A 37 9.96 -1.59 -12.37
C LEU A 37 9.38 -0.20 -12.05
N PRO A 38 10.20 0.86 -12.07
CA PRO A 38 9.68 2.21 -11.90
C PRO A 38 8.85 2.63 -13.12
N GLU A 39 7.71 3.28 -12.86
CA GLU A 39 6.90 3.94 -13.88
C GLU A 39 7.55 5.26 -14.31
N SER A 40 8.68 5.16 -14.99
CA SER A 40 9.43 6.33 -15.45
C SER A 40 10.02 6.12 -16.82
N THR A 41 10.04 7.20 -17.60
CA THR A 41 10.76 7.33 -18.86
C THR A 41 12.12 8.02 -18.66
N ALA A 42 12.44 8.46 -17.44
CA ALA A 42 13.72 9.08 -17.11
C ALA A 42 14.86 8.04 -17.19
N ALA A 43 16.06 8.54 -17.53
CA ALA A 43 17.28 7.74 -17.52
C ALA A 43 17.52 7.12 -16.14
N ALA A 44 18.12 5.92 -16.10
CA ALA A 44 18.31 5.15 -14.86
C ALA A 44 18.98 5.96 -13.72
N GLY A 45 19.99 6.78 -14.05
CA GLY A 45 20.68 7.62 -13.06
C GLY A 45 19.84 8.78 -12.49
N LEU A 46 18.70 9.11 -13.10
CA LEU A 46 17.80 10.19 -12.65
C LEU A 46 16.53 9.70 -11.97
N GLN A 47 16.22 8.40 -12.06
CA GLN A 47 14.98 7.83 -11.50
C GLN A 47 14.88 8.03 -9.99
N GLU A 48 16.01 7.94 -9.29
CA GLU A 48 16.07 8.20 -7.85
C GLU A 48 15.69 9.64 -7.54
N LYS A 49 16.28 10.61 -8.25
CA LYS A 49 16.01 12.04 -8.05
C LYS A 49 14.60 12.42 -8.43
N GLN A 50 14.05 11.82 -9.48
CA GLN A 50 12.64 11.99 -9.82
C GLN A 50 11.71 11.48 -8.70
N LYS A 51 12.02 10.30 -8.12
CA LYS A 51 11.25 9.73 -7.01
C LYS A 51 11.34 10.59 -5.74
N GLU A 52 12.52 11.10 -5.43
CA GLU A 52 12.77 12.03 -4.32
C GLU A 52 11.93 13.30 -4.48
N LEU A 53 11.99 13.95 -5.65
CA LEU A 53 11.18 15.13 -5.95
C LEU A 53 9.68 14.84 -5.82
N ALA A 54 9.19 13.75 -6.41
CA ALA A 54 7.78 13.37 -6.32
C ALA A 54 7.34 13.11 -4.87
N LYS A 55 8.23 12.57 -4.03
CA LYS A 55 7.96 12.39 -2.60
C LYS A 55 7.81 13.75 -1.90
N HIS A 56 8.72 14.68 -2.12
CA HIS A 56 8.65 16.02 -1.54
C HIS A 56 7.38 16.76 -1.98
N MET A 57 7.08 16.78 -3.28
CA MET A 57 5.85 17.40 -3.79
C MET A 57 4.58 16.83 -3.15
N ARG A 58 4.52 15.50 -2.95
CA ARG A 58 3.38 14.87 -2.25
C ARG A 58 3.34 15.24 -0.78
N ALA A 59 4.48 15.32 -0.10
CA ALA A 59 4.55 15.73 1.29
C ALA A 59 4.07 17.17 1.47
N ASP A 60 4.51 18.09 0.62
CA ASP A 60 4.12 19.49 0.66
C ASP A 60 2.61 19.65 0.39
N SER A 61 2.09 18.98 -0.65
CA SER A 61 0.65 18.99 -0.96
C SER A 61 -0.19 18.37 0.17
N LEU A 62 0.31 17.32 0.82
CA LEU A 62 -0.37 16.71 1.96
C LEU A 62 -0.39 17.66 3.16
N ASN A 63 0.74 18.30 3.47
CA ASN A 63 0.85 19.25 4.58
C ASN A 63 -0.13 20.42 4.41
N ASP A 64 -0.23 20.99 3.21
CA ASP A 64 -1.18 22.06 2.91
C ASP A 64 -2.65 21.61 3.08
N LYS A 65 -2.99 20.39 2.65
CA LYS A 65 -4.34 19.83 2.86
C LYS A 65 -4.64 19.55 4.32
N ILE A 66 -3.64 19.13 5.09
CA ILE A 66 -3.79 18.88 6.53
C ILE A 66 -3.97 20.19 7.29
N SER A 67 -3.24 21.26 6.94
CA SER A 67 -3.40 22.56 7.61
C SER A 67 -4.79 23.17 7.39
N HIS A 68 -5.43 22.87 6.26
CA HIS A 68 -6.78 23.31 5.93
C HIS A 68 -7.85 22.24 6.18
N ARG A 69 -7.55 21.19 6.96
CA ARG A 69 -8.49 20.10 7.21
C ARG A 69 -9.75 20.62 7.91
N PRO A 70 -10.97 20.41 7.34
CA PRO A 70 -12.21 20.86 7.97
C PRO A 70 -12.47 20.11 9.27
N SER A 71 -13.10 20.79 10.23
CA SER A 71 -13.54 20.15 11.47
C SER A 71 -14.71 19.19 11.18
N PRO A 72 -14.90 18.14 12.02
CA PRO A 72 -16.04 17.23 11.87
C PRO A 72 -17.39 17.96 11.85
N GLU A 73 -17.57 18.99 12.68
CA GLU A 73 -18.78 19.81 12.73
C GLU A 73 -19.09 20.51 11.39
N LYS A 74 -18.06 21.03 10.71
CA LYS A 74 -18.23 21.62 9.37
C LYS A 74 -18.67 20.57 8.36
N LEU A 75 -18.08 19.37 8.41
CA LEU A 75 -18.45 18.26 7.52
C LEU A 75 -19.89 17.79 7.76
N VAL A 76 -20.37 17.81 9.01
CA VAL A 76 -21.77 17.52 9.36
C VAL A 76 -22.71 18.56 8.78
N LYS A 77 -22.40 19.84 8.98
CA LYS A 77 -23.20 20.96 8.46
C LYS A 77 -23.29 20.93 6.93
N GLU A 78 -22.23 20.51 6.24
CA GLU A 78 -22.18 20.39 4.78
C GLU A 78 -22.81 19.08 4.27
N GLY A 79 -23.27 18.19 5.16
CA GLY A 79 -23.90 16.92 4.81
C GLY A 79 -22.93 15.85 4.28
N VAL A 80 -21.62 16.08 4.41
CA VAL A 80 -20.58 15.12 4.01
C VAL A 80 -20.42 14.02 5.07
N LEU A 81 -20.47 14.41 6.35
CA LEU A 81 -20.47 13.50 7.49
C LEU A 81 -21.87 13.47 8.10
N HIS A 82 -22.37 12.30 8.46
CA HIS A 82 -23.61 12.19 9.22
C HIS A 82 -23.27 12.16 10.70
N GLU A 83 -24.06 12.81 11.54
CA GLU A 83 -23.97 12.55 12.97
C GLU A 83 -24.30 11.07 13.20
N ASP A 84 -23.61 10.45 14.16
CA ASP A 84 -23.94 9.09 14.56
C ASP A 84 -25.43 9.07 14.93
N PRO A 85 -26.27 8.29 14.19
CA PRO A 85 -27.71 8.33 14.31
C PRO A 85 -28.21 7.83 15.67
N ARG A 86 -27.31 7.23 16.45
CA ARG A 86 -27.59 6.75 17.80
C ARG A 86 -27.74 7.91 18.75
N SER A 87 -28.79 7.84 19.56
CA SER A 87 -29.04 8.83 20.61
C SER A 87 -27.91 8.83 21.64
N ALA A 88 -27.78 9.90 22.42
CA ALA A 88 -26.82 9.96 23.52
C ALA A 88 -27.00 8.78 24.52
N ASP A 89 -28.25 8.34 24.72
CA ASP A 89 -28.59 7.22 25.60
C ASP A 89 -28.12 5.88 25.05
N GLU A 90 -28.24 5.67 23.74
CA GLU A 90 -27.78 4.44 23.07
C GLU A 90 -26.25 4.34 23.08
N LYS A 91 -25.55 5.47 22.89
CA LYS A 91 -24.08 5.52 23.03
C LYS A 91 -23.62 5.21 24.45
N TYR A 92 -24.38 5.68 25.45
CA TYR A 92 -24.09 5.40 26.85
C TYR A 92 -24.33 3.92 27.21
N ALA A 93 -25.41 3.33 26.69
CA ALA A 93 -25.71 1.91 26.88
C ALA A 93 -24.64 0.99 26.29
N GLU A 94 -24.18 1.27 25.06
CA GLU A 94 -23.09 0.52 24.42
C GLU A 94 -21.77 0.66 25.20
N ALA A 95 -21.42 1.88 25.64
CA ALA A 95 -20.22 2.10 26.44
C ALA A 95 -20.24 1.31 27.77
N ILE A 96 -21.42 1.15 28.37
CA ILE A 96 -21.60 0.29 29.54
C ILE A 96 -21.41 -1.18 29.14
N GLU A 97 -22.07 -1.64 28.08
CA GLU A 97 -21.97 -3.03 27.60
C GLU A 97 -20.53 -3.44 27.27
N ASP A 98 -19.77 -2.56 26.62
CA ASP A 98 -18.35 -2.75 26.31
C ASP A 98 -17.48 -2.88 27.57
N GLU A 99 -17.77 -2.10 28.62
CA GLU A 99 -17.08 -2.21 29.92
C GLU A 99 -17.38 -3.57 30.59
N TYR A 100 -18.63 -4.03 30.55
CA TYR A 100 -18.99 -5.36 31.05
C TYR A 100 -18.32 -6.48 30.24
N ALA A 101 -18.32 -6.38 28.91
CA ALA A 101 -17.68 -7.37 28.03
C ALA A 101 -16.16 -7.47 28.25
N LYS A 102 -15.46 -6.35 28.47
CA LYS A 102 -14.02 -6.34 28.81
C LYS A 102 -13.72 -6.99 30.16
N ARG A 103 -14.65 -6.89 31.13
CA ARG A 103 -14.49 -7.46 32.46
C ARG A 103 -14.78 -8.96 32.52
N GLU A 104 -15.70 -9.44 31.67
CA GLU A 104 -16.15 -10.83 31.62
C GLU A 104 -15.43 -11.67 30.53
N GLY A 105 -14.71 -11.03 29.59
CA GLY A 105 -14.09 -11.65 28.42
C GLY A 105 -12.57 -11.91 28.46
N GLY A 106 -11.95 -11.94 29.65
CA GLY A 106 -10.56 -12.36 29.82
C GLY A 106 -10.45 -13.87 30.07
N ALA A 107 -10.53 -14.68 29.02
CA ALA A 107 -10.15 -16.10 28.99
C ALA A 107 -9.36 -16.43 27.72
#